data_AF-A0A968MXB6-F1
#
_entry.id   AF-A0A968MXB6-F1
#
_cell.length_a   1.000
_cell.length_b   1.000
_cell.length_c   1.000
_cell.angle_alpha   90.00
_cell.angle_beta   90.00
_cell.angle_gamma   90.00
#
_symmetry.space_group_name_H-M   'P 1'
#
loop_
_entity.id
_entity.type
_entity.pdbx_description
1 polymer ?
#
loop_
_entity_poly.entity_id
_entity_poly.type
_entity_poly.pdbx_seq_one_letter_code
_entity_poly.pdbx_strand_id
1 'polypeptide(L)'
;MKTALLQETPWVLNAKSESQRKRNIALLFDLNRMASEMVNAQEKIRKAQLENGGFSWFPGLPEDRYITQYIVAGMGHLEAMGIKTMQSTELKDMIQRAVSYMDMKMNASYQSLIIHARNKEIKQDEKHLDVYEIQYLYARSFFRIFPLKKLIRRLIATGSTKQSDTGLPKVYIPRVLLRWL
;
A
#
# COMPACT_ATOMS: atom_id res chain seq x y z
N MET A 1 -40.42 57.82 -7.88
CA MET A 1 -38.95 57.90 -8.03
C MET A 1 -38.33 56.57 -7.64
N LYS A 2 -37.30 56.11 -8.39
CA LYS A 2 -36.44 54.92 -8.14
C LYS A 2 -36.97 53.52 -8.52
N THR A 3 -37.31 53.27 -9.78
CA THR A 3 -37.48 51.88 -10.27
C THR A 3 -36.78 51.57 -11.60
N ALA A 4 -35.99 52.51 -12.16
CA ALA A 4 -35.48 52.40 -13.53
C ALA A 4 -33.93 52.41 -13.67
N LEU A 5 -33.15 51.87 -12.72
CA LEU A 5 -31.68 51.99 -12.78
C LEU A 5 -30.85 50.71 -12.58
N LEU A 6 -31.47 49.53 -12.56
CA LEU A 6 -30.75 48.27 -12.31
C LEU A 6 -31.01 47.16 -13.34
N GLN A 7 -31.59 47.49 -14.50
CA GLN A 7 -31.64 46.56 -15.62
C GLN A 7 -30.52 46.89 -16.62
N GLU A 8 -29.52 46.02 -16.59
CA GLU A 8 -28.70 45.62 -17.74
C GLU A 8 -27.75 46.65 -18.33
N THR A 9 -26.70 46.97 -17.59
CA THR A 9 -25.43 47.33 -18.23
C THR A 9 -24.71 46.04 -18.66
N PRO A 10 -24.49 45.81 -19.97
CA PRO A 10 -23.96 44.55 -20.51
C PRO A 10 -22.61 44.15 -19.91
N TRP A 11 -21.82 45.12 -19.41
CA TRP A 11 -20.54 44.88 -18.77
C TRP A 11 -20.65 44.18 -17.40
N VAL A 12 -21.74 44.35 -16.64
CA VAL A 12 -21.91 43.68 -15.34
C VAL A 12 -22.21 42.19 -15.54
N LEU A 13 -23.03 41.83 -16.53
CA LEU A 13 -23.29 40.44 -16.91
C LEU A 13 -22.05 39.79 -17.56
N ASN A 14 -21.36 40.52 -18.43
CA ASN A 14 -20.09 40.07 -19.02
C ASN A 14 -18.99 39.87 -17.97
N ALA A 15 -18.85 40.76 -16.98
CA ALA A 15 -17.88 40.61 -15.89
C ALA A 15 -18.19 39.39 -15.01
N LYS A 16 -19.46 39.08 -14.75
CA LYS A 16 -19.88 37.88 -14.00
C LYS A 16 -19.59 36.59 -14.79
N SER A 17 -19.87 36.59 -16.10
CA SER A 17 -19.58 35.48 -17.03
C SER A 17 -18.07 35.26 -17.23
N GLU A 18 -17.29 36.33 -17.34
CA GLU A 18 -15.83 36.28 -17.41
C GLU A 18 -15.22 35.78 -16.10
N SER A 19 -15.72 36.24 -14.95
CA SER A 19 -15.30 35.75 -13.63
C SER A 19 -15.56 34.26 -13.47
N GLN A 20 -16.72 33.77 -13.92
CA GLN A 20 -17.04 32.34 -13.88
C GLN A 20 -16.13 31.54 -14.84
N ARG A 21 -15.86 32.05 -16.04
CA ARG A 21 -14.90 31.44 -16.97
C ARG A 21 -13.50 31.37 -16.38
N LYS A 22 -13.01 32.44 -15.75
CA LYS A 22 -11.73 32.46 -15.04
C LYS A 22 -11.67 31.45 -13.90
N ARG A 23 -12.74 31.29 -13.12
CA ARG A 23 -12.83 30.25 -12.07
C ARG A 23 -12.78 28.83 -12.64
N ASN A 24 -13.51 28.57 -13.72
CA ASN A 24 -13.50 27.26 -14.38
C ASN A 24 -12.11 26.94 -14.97
N ILE A 25 -11.45 27.94 -15.56
CA ILE A 25 -10.08 27.81 -16.06
C ILE A 25 -9.10 27.54 -14.90
N ALA A 26 -9.22 28.27 -13.79
CA ALA A 26 -8.39 28.03 -12.60
C ALA A 26 -8.59 26.62 -12.04
N LEU A 27 -9.83 26.15 -11.96
CA LEU A 27 -10.16 24.78 -11.54
C LEU A 27 -9.56 23.74 -12.50
N LEU A 28 -9.65 23.97 -13.81
CA LEU A 28 -9.05 23.08 -14.81
C LEU A 28 -7.52 23.04 -14.69
N PHE A 29 -6.87 24.18 -14.46
CA PHE A 29 -5.44 24.24 -14.20
C PHE A 29 -5.05 23.46 -12.95
N ASP A 30 -5.86 23.52 -11.89
CA ASP A 30 -5.63 22.74 -10.68
C ASP A 30 -5.74 21.24 -10.96
N LEU A 31 -6.80 20.79 -11.65
CA LEU A 31 -6.97 19.39 -12.05
C LEU A 31 -5.82 18.88 -12.93
N ASN A 32 -5.39 19.68 -13.91
CA ASN A 32 -4.25 19.33 -14.78
C ASN A 32 -2.94 19.25 -14.00
N ARG A 33 -2.72 20.17 -13.05
CA ARG A 33 -1.56 20.14 -12.17
C ARG A 33 -1.59 18.90 -11.29
N MET A 34 -2.72 18.60 -10.64
CA MET A 34 -2.88 17.40 -9.81
C MET A 34 -2.60 16.12 -10.60
N ALA A 35 -3.10 16.02 -11.83
CA ALA A 35 -2.84 14.87 -12.69
C ALA A 35 -1.34 14.74 -13.01
N SER A 36 -0.67 15.85 -13.34
CA SER A 36 0.78 15.85 -13.58
C SER A 36 1.59 15.46 -12.34
N GLU A 37 1.24 16.00 -11.17
CA GLU A 37 1.90 15.64 -9.90
C GLU A 37 1.69 14.17 -9.53
N MET A 38 0.51 13.61 -9.81
CA MET A 38 0.24 12.19 -9.60
C MET A 38 1.14 11.31 -10.47
N VAL A 39 1.27 11.63 -11.76
CA VAL A 39 2.16 10.90 -12.68
C VAL A 39 3.62 11.02 -12.22
N ASN A 40 4.05 12.22 -11.85
CA ASN A 40 5.40 12.45 -11.34
C ASN A 40 5.69 11.68 -10.04
N ALA A 41 4.72 11.61 -9.13
CA ALA A 41 4.85 10.86 -7.88
C ALA A 41 4.92 9.35 -8.14
N GLN A 42 4.08 8.82 -9.03
CA GLN A 42 4.12 7.42 -9.45
C GLN A 42 5.48 7.05 -10.06
N GLU A 43 6.01 7.91 -10.94
CA GLU A 43 7.30 7.67 -11.57
C GLU A 43 8.46 7.70 -10.56
N LYS A 44 8.40 8.59 -9.57
CA LYS A 44 9.38 8.61 -8.47
C LYS A 44 9.37 7.30 -7.67
N ILE A 45 8.18 6.79 -7.32
CA ILE A 45 8.05 5.51 -6.62
C ILE A 45 8.61 4.38 -7.48
N ARG A 46 8.25 4.34 -8.77
CA ARG A 46 8.72 3.33 -9.72
C ARG A 46 10.24 3.30 -9.82
N LYS A 47 10.88 4.46 -9.93
CA LYS A 47 12.35 4.59 -9.97
C LYS A 47 13.05 4.17 -8.68
N ALA A 48 12.36 4.23 -7.54
CA ALA A 48 12.90 3.80 -6.26
C ALA A 48 12.84 2.26 -6.06
N GLN A 49 12.12 1.53 -6.92
CA GLN A 49 12.03 0.08 -6.85
C GLN A 49 13.26 -0.59 -7.44
N LEU A 50 13.92 -1.43 -6.64
CA LEU A 50 15.06 -2.23 -7.07
C LEU A 50 14.63 -3.49 -7.83
N GLU A 51 15.59 -4.16 -8.46
CA GLU A 51 15.36 -5.37 -9.27
C GLU A 51 14.72 -6.51 -8.48
N ASN A 52 15.08 -6.65 -7.20
CA ASN A 52 14.50 -7.65 -6.30
C ASN A 52 13.04 -7.36 -5.92
N GLY A 53 12.48 -6.23 -6.35
CA GLY A 53 11.11 -5.79 -6.09
C GLY A 53 10.93 -4.95 -4.83
N GLY A 54 11.95 -4.84 -3.97
CA GLY A 54 11.95 -3.95 -2.82
C GLY A 54 12.15 -2.48 -3.21
N PHE A 55 11.82 -1.58 -2.29
CA PHE A 55 12.03 -0.14 -2.46
C PHE A 55 13.15 0.33 -1.54
N SER A 56 13.93 1.30 -2.02
CA SER A 56 14.95 2.00 -1.24
C SER A 56 14.40 3.28 -0.61
N TRP A 57 14.97 3.73 0.51
CA TRP A 57 14.65 5.04 1.09
C TRP A 57 15.10 6.19 0.20
N PHE A 58 16.29 6.06 -0.39
CA PHE A 58 16.89 7.04 -1.29
C PHE A 58 17.56 6.33 -2.47
N PRO A 59 17.66 6.99 -3.63
CA PRO A 59 18.36 6.43 -4.78
C PRO A 59 19.79 6.01 -4.43
N GLY A 60 20.17 4.80 -4.85
CA GLY A 60 21.50 4.22 -4.61
C GLY A 60 21.65 3.48 -3.28
N LEU A 61 20.63 3.47 -2.41
CA LEU A 61 20.63 2.64 -1.20
C LEU A 61 20.07 1.23 -1.47
N PRO A 62 20.40 0.25 -0.60
CA PRO A 62 19.75 -1.06 -0.62
C PRO A 62 18.24 -0.97 -0.38
N GLU A 63 17.54 -2.07 -0.67
CA GLU A 63 16.12 -2.15 -0.37
C GLU A 63 15.85 -2.15 1.14
N ASP A 64 14.72 -1.59 1.52
CA ASP A 64 14.25 -1.51 2.89
C ASP A 64 12.89 -2.22 3.03
N ARG A 65 12.80 -3.13 4.01
CA ARG A 65 11.60 -3.94 4.26
C ARG A 65 10.43 -3.06 4.71
N TYR A 66 10.67 -2.12 5.62
CA TYR A 66 9.64 -1.25 6.17
C TYR A 66 9.05 -0.35 5.10
N ILE A 67 9.89 0.32 4.30
CA ILE A 67 9.44 1.19 3.21
C ILE A 67 8.68 0.41 2.16
N THR A 68 9.15 -0.77 1.79
CA THR A 68 8.44 -1.62 0.84
C THR A 68 7.04 -1.96 1.34
N GLN A 69 6.91 -2.37 2.59
CA GLN A 69 5.62 -2.68 3.19
C GLN A 69 4.72 -1.45 3.32
N TYR A 70 5.29 -0.30 3.66
CA TYR A 70 4.58 0.97 3.78
C TYR A 70 4.00 1.42 2.42
N ILE A 71 4.80 1.37 1.35
CA ILE A 71 4.36 1.71 0.00
C ILE A 71 3.24 0.76 -0.45
N VAL A 72 3.41 -0.55 -0.24
CA VAL A 72 2.39 -1.52 -0.64
C VAL A 72 1.09 -1.31 0.16
N ALA A 73 1.16 -1.10 1.47
CA ALA A 73 -0.02 -0.78 2.28
C ALA A 73 -0.71 0.52 1.80
N GLY A 74 0.06 1.55 1.48
CA GLY A 74 -0.45 2.80 0.91
C GLY A 74 -1.18 2.58 -0.42
N MET A 75 -0.62 1.78 -1.32
CA MET A 75 -1.28 1.41 -2.58
C MET A 75 -2.57 0.63 -2.32
N GLY A 76 -2.57 -0.27 -1.35
CA GLY A 76 -3.76 -1.00 -0.92
C GLY A 76 -4.86 -0.10 -0.38
N HIS A 77 -4.48 0.95 0.36
CA HIS A 77 -5.41 1.98 0.81
C HIS A 77 -6.02 2.77 -0.33
N LEU A 78 -5.22 3.17 -1.32
CA LEU A 78 -5.73 3.85 -2.51
C LEU A 78 -6.75 2.99 -3.24
N GLU A 79 -6.46 1.69 -3.42
CA GLU A 79 -7.39 0.74 -4.02
C GLU A 79 -8.70 0.63 -3.22
N ALA A 80 -8.60 0.54 -1.89
CA ALA A 80 -9.77 0.49 -1.00
C ALA A 80 -10.61 1.78 -1.04
N MET A 81 -10.00 2.93 -1.33
CA MET A 81 -10.69 4.21 -1.54
C MET A 81 -11.28 4.36 -2.95
N GLY A 82 -11.17 3.35 -3.80
CA GLY A 82 -11.72 3.35 -5.16
C GLY A 82 -10.78 3.93 -6.22
N ILE A 83 -9.54 4.27 -5.87
CA ILE A 83 -8.51 4.62 -6.84
C ILE A 83 -7.98 3.31 -7.41
N LYS A 84 -8.37 3.00 -8.65
CA LYS A 84 -8.12 1.70 -9.29
C LYS A 84 -6.66 1.51 -9.74
N THR A 85 -5.73 1.52 -8.79
CA THR A 85 -4.31 1.27 -9.00
C THR A 85 -4.02 -0.07 -9.68
N MET A 86 -4.89 -1.07 -9.47
CA MET A 86 -4.76 -2.40 -10.08
C MET A 86 -5.19 -2.49 -11.56
N GLN A 87 -5.72 -1.42 -12.15
CA GLN A 87 -6.09 -1.38 -13.57
C GLN A 87 -4.92 -1.02 -14.50
N SER A 88 -3.92 -0.28 -14.01
CA SER A 88 -2.68 -0.05 -14.77
C SER A 88 -1.81 -1.30 -14.68
N THR A 89 -1.42 -1.82 -15.84
CA THR A 89 -0.50 -2.97 -15.93
C THR A 89 0.82 -2.66 -15.25
N GLU A 90 1.34 -1.45 -15.44
CA GLU A 90 2.62 -0.99 -14.89
C GLU A 90 2.60 -0.96 -13.35
N LEU A 91 1.55 -0.38 -12.76
CA LEU A 91 1.39 -0.34 -11.30
C LEU A 91 1.15 -1.72 -10.72
N LYS A 92 0.35 -2.54 -11.40
CA LYS A 92 0.09 -3.92 -11.00
C LYS A 92 1.38 -4.74 -10.96
N ASP A 93 2.21 -4.64 -11.99
CA ASP A 93 3.50 -5.35 -12.06
C ASP A 93 4.48 -4.87 -10.98
N MET A 94 4.56 -3.55 -10.77
CA MET A 94 5.35 -2.94 -9.70
C MET A 94 4.93 -3.49 -8.32
N ILE A 95 3.63 -3.51 -8.04
CA ILE A 95 3.09 -3.99 -6.77
C ILE A 95 3.26 -5.50 -6.65
N GLN A 96 3.09 -6.28 -7.72
CA GLN A 96 3.30 -7.73 -7.71
C GLN A 96 4.76 -8.09 -7.35
N ARG A 97 5.74 -7.35 -7.90
CA ARG A 97 7.15 -7.49 -7.54
C ARG A 97 7.39 -7.17 -6.07
N ALA A 98 6.81 -6.08 -5.57
CA ALA A 98 6.93 -5.68 -4.18
C ALA A 98 6.31 -6.70 -3.22
N VAL A 99 5.13 -7.23 -3.56
CA VAL A 99 4.48 -8.33 -2.82
C VAL A 99 5.36 -9.58 -2.83
N SER A 100 5.97 -9.92 -3.96
CA SER A 100 6.87 -11.08 -4.07
C SER A 100 8.12 -10.93 -3.18
N TYR A 101 8.70 -9.72 -3.15
CA TYR A 101 9.79 -9.38 -2.23
C TYR A 101 9.38 -9.51 -0.76
N MET A 102 8.21 -8.98 -0.39
CA MET A 102 7.68 -9.06 0.97
C MET A 102 7.42 -10.51 1.39
N ASP A 103 6.82 -11.31 0.51
CA ASP A 103 6.57 -12.74 0.72
C ASP A 103 7.90 -13.49 0.95
N MET A 104 8.96 -13.13 0.22
CA MET A 104 10.31 -13.68 0.42
C MET A 104 10.90 -13.29 1.79
N LYS A 105 10.85 -12.02 2.18
CA LYS A 105 11.38 -11.57 3.48
C LYS A 105 10.59 -12.18 4.65
N MET A 106 9.26 -12.27 4.55
CA MET A 106 8.43 -12.94 5.56
C MET A 106 8.83 -14.41 5.72
N ASN A 107 9.05 -15.12 4.62
CA ASN A 107 9.50 -16.50 4.66
C ASN A 107 10.88 -16.64 5.32
N ALA A 108 11.82 -15.74 5.00
CA ALA A 108 13.15 -15.74 5.61
C ALA A 108 13.07 -15.54 7.12
N SER A 109 12.32 -14.53 7.60
CA SER A 109 12.10 -14.28 9.03
C SER A 109 11.51 -15.51 9.73
N TYR A 110 10.54 -16.17 9.11
CA TYR A 110 9.95 -17.38 9.67
C TYR A 110 10.94 -18.55 9.75
N GLN A 111 11.76 -18.76 8.73
CA GLN A 111 12.79 -19.82 8.78
C GLN A 111 13.79 -19.56 9.90
N SER A 112 14.23 -18.31 10.08
CA SER A 112 15.10 -17.93 11.21
C SER A 112 14.44 -18.26 12.55
N LEU A 113 13.16 -17.92 12.73
CA LEU A 113 12.41 -18.26 13.96
C LEU A 113 12.39 -19.77 14.23
N ILE A 114 12.20 -20.61 13.21
CA ILE A 114 12.26 -22.07 13.37
C ILE A 114 13.66 -22.52 13.82
N ILE A 115 14.72 -21.99 13.23
CA ILE A 115 16.10 -22.35 13.56
C ILE A 115 16.39 -22.01 15.02
N HIS A 116 16.09 -20.78 15.44
CA HIS A 116 16.29 -20.34 16.83
C HIS A 116 15.44 -21.16 17.83
N ALA A 117 14.20 -21.51 17.46
CA ALA A 117 13.36 -22.38 18.27
C ALA A 117 13.91 -23.81 18.39
N ARG A 118 14.48 -24.38 17.32
CA ARG A 118 15.13 -25.69 17.34
C ARG A 118 16.40 -25.70 18.19
N ASN A 119 17.16 -24.62 18.14
CA ASN A 119 18.36 -24.42 18.96
C ASN A 119 18.04 -24.14 20.43
N LYS A 120 16.76 -24.07 20.82
CA LYS A 120 16.28 -23.71 22.16
C LYS A 120 16.72 -22.31 22.62
N GLU A 121 17.10 -21.45 21.69
CA GLU A 121 17.42 -20.03 21.95
C GLU A 121 16.15 -19.22 22.23
N ILE A 122 15.02 -19.70 21.73
CA ILE A 122 13.71 -19.06 21.85
C ILE A 122 12.68 -20.07 22.34
N LYS A 123 11.87 -19.70 23.35
CA LYS A 123 10.76 -20.53 23.82
C LYS A 123 9.63 -20.51 22.80
N GLN A 124 9.16 -21.70 22.40
CA GLN A 124 8.11 -21.87 21.39
C GLN A 124 6.74 -21.27 21.78
N ASP A 125 6.54 -20.96 23.07
CA ASP A 125 5.28 -20.45 23.62
C ASP A 125 5.20 -18.92 23.70
N GLU A 126 6.30 -18.21 23.43
CA GLU A 126 6.32 -16.74 23.42
C GLU A 126 5.82 -16.20 22.06
N LYS A 127 5.19 -15.02 22.08
CA LYS A 127 4.68 -14.37 20.86
C LYS A 127 5.84 -13.69 20.14
N HIS A 128 6.31 -14.27 19.04
CA HIS A 128 7.47 -13.79 18.27
C HIS A 128 7.13 -12.99 17.01
N LEU A 129 5.93 -12.38 16.94
CA LEU A 129 5.60 -11.50 15.83
C LEU A 129 6.19 -10.12 16.08
N ASP A 130 7.26 -9.82 15.36
CA ASP A 130 7.84 -8.48 15.33
C ASP A 130 7.00 -7.56 14.41
N VAL A 131 7.24 -6.25 14.51
CA VAL A 131 6.49 -5.19 13.84
C VAL A 131 6.45 -5.42 12.32
N TYR A 132 7.55 -5.91 11.73
CA TYR A 132 7.62 -6.17 10.30
C TYR A 132 6.72 -7.32 9.82
N GLU A 133 6.46 -8.33 10.65
CA GLU A 133 5.55 -9.43 10.35
C GLU A 133 4.10 -8.92 10.41
N ILE A 134 3.78 -8.09 11.41
CA ILE A 134 2.46 -7.48 11.55
C ILE A 134 2.17 -6.55 10.35
N GLN A 135 3.10 -5.67 10.03
CA GLN A 135 2.97 -4.75 8.91
C GLN A 135 2.92 -5.50 7.56
N TYR A 136 3.68 -6.59 7.41
CA TYR A 136 3.54 -7.48 6.26
C TYR A 136 2.12 -8.04 6.13
N LEU A 137 1.58 -8.64 7.20
CA LEU A 137 0.24 -9.26 7.17
C LEU A 137 -0.83 -8.20 6.83
N TYR A 138 -0.68 -7.00 7.38
CA TYR A 138 -1.53 -5.86 7.07
C TYR A 138 -1.45 -5.47 5.59
N ALA A 139 -0.26 -5.17 5.08
CA ALA A 139 -0.07 -4.79 3.67
C ALA A 139 -0.55 -5.91 2.71
N ARG A 140 -0.28 -7.17 3.05
CA ARG A 140 -0.63 -8.34 2.24
C ARG A 140 -2.13 -8.59 2.15
N SER A 141 -2.90 -8.17 3.16
CA SER A 141 -4.36 -8.33 3.22
C SER A 141 -5.09 -7.61 2.07
N PHE A 142 -4.54 -6.50 1.57
CA PHE A 142 -5.11 -5.77 0.44
C PHE A 142 -4.98 -6.51 -0.90
N PHE A 143 -3.94 -7.33 -1.08
CA PHE A 143 -3.57 -7.89 -2.39
C PHE A 143 -3.85 -9.39 -2.50
N ARG A 144 -5.06 -9.81 -2.16
CA ARG A 144 -5.50 -11.23 -2.27
C ARG A 144 -5.52 -11.75 -3.70
N ILE A 145 -5.55 -10.84 -4.68
CA ILE A 145 -5.45 -11.15 -6.11
C ILE A 145 -4.15 -11.89 -6.46
N PHE A 146 -3.08 -11.68 -5.69
CA PHE A 146 -1.83 -12.39 -5.89
C PHE A 146 -1.82 -13.65 -5.03
N PRO A 147 -1.57 -14.83 -5.61
CA PRO A 147 -1.62 -16.08 -4.87
C PRO A 147 -0.51 -16.15 -3.83
N LEU A 148 -0.88 -16.41 -2.57
CA LEU A 148 0.08 -16.76 -1.53
C LEU A 148 0.77 -18.09 -1.87
N LYS A 149 2.10 -18.14 -1.75
CA LYS A 149 2.84 -19.39 -1.83
C LYS A 149 2.33 -20.39 -0.77
N LYS A 150 2.27 -21.68 -1.12
CA LYS A 150 1.74 -22.76 -0.26
C LYS A 150 2.36 -22.77 1.14
N LEU A 151 3.64 -22.44 1.23
CA LEU A 151 4.37 -22.34 2.49
C LEU A 151 3.76 -21.25 3.39
N ILE A 152 3.63 -20.02 2.88
CA ILE A 152 3.08 -18.86 3.62
C ILE A 152 1.64 -19.12 4.08
N ARG A 153 0.82 -19.78 3.25
CA ARG A 153 -0.55 -20.19 3.65
C ARG A 153 -0.54 -21.11 4.87
N ARG A 154 0.39 -22.08 4.92
CA ARG A 154 0.54 -22.95 6.09
C ARG A 154 0.95 -22.15 7.31
N LEU A 155 1.86 -21.18 7.17
CA LEU A 155 2.33 -20.33 8.28
C LEU A 155 1.18 -19.57 8.93
N ILE A 156 0.37 -18.94 8.09
CA ILE A 156 -0.80 -18.18 8.52
C ILE A 156 -1.80 -19.10 9.22
N ALA A 157 -2.04 -20.30 8.67
CA ALA A 157 -2.94 -21.29 9.25
C ALA A 157 -2.44 -21.81 10.62
N THR A 158 -1.17 -22.20 10.74
CA THR A 158 -0.58 -22.66 12.01
C THR A 158 -0.55 -21.58 13.08
N GLY A 159 -0.47 -20.31 12.68
CA GLY A 159 -0.51 -19.19 13.59
C GLY A 159 -1.90 -18.87 14.16
N SER A 160 -2.96 -19.36 13.52
CA SER A 160 -4.35 -19.13 13.92
C SER A 160 -4.85 -20.12 14.98
N THR A 161 -4.16 -21.25 15.15
CA THR A 161 -4.56 -22.36 16.02
C THR A 161 -3.81 -22.29 17.34
N LYS A 162 -4.54 -22.28 18.47
CA LYS A 162 -3.96 -22.27 19.84
C LYS A 162 -3.09 -23.50 20.17
N GLN A 163 -3.10 -24.52 19.33
CA GLN A 163 -2.46 -25.82 19.58
C GLN A 163 -1.57 -26.18 18.38
N SER A 164 -0.28 -26.34 18.62
CA SER A 164 0.72 -26.70 17.62
C SER A 164 1.08 -28.18 17.78
N ASP A 165 0.28 -29.07 17.18
CA ASP A 165 0.61 -30.52 17.08
C ASP A 165 1.75 -30.80 16.08
N THR A 166 2.33 -29.76 15.47
CA THR A 166 3.25 -29.87 14.33
C THR A 166 4.73 -29.66 14.66
N GLY A 167 5.09 -29.44 15.93
CA GLY A 167 6.48 -29.18 16.34
C GLY A 167 7.08 -27.88 15.80
N LEU A 168 6.24 -26.99 15.26
CA LEU A 168 6.61 -25.65 14.77
C LEU A 168 6.40 -24.60 15.86
N PRO A 169 7.22 -23.53 15.92
CA PRO A 169 7.04 -22.45 16.89
C PRO A 169 5.67 -21.79 16.73
N LYS A 170 5.03 -21.42 17.86
CA LYS A 170 3.70 -20.78 17.83
C LYS A 170 3.83 -19.35 17.31
N VAL A 171 3.08 -19.02 16.26
CA VAL A 171 3.04 -17.67 15.68
C VAL A 171 1.63 -17.11 15.83
N TYR A 172 1.27 -16.52 16.98
CA TYR A 172 -0.12 -16.10 17.20
C TYR A 172 -0.57 -14.97 16.26
N ILE A 173 -1.32 -15.27 15.20
CA ILE A 173 -1.94 -14.25 14.34
C ILE A 173 -3.34 -13.96 14.90
N PRO A 174 -3.64 -12.73 15.35
CA PRO A 174 -4.97 -12.35 15.80
C PRO A 174 -6.04 -12.73 14.77
N ARG A 175 -7.12 -13.40 15.21
CA ARG A 175 -8.28 -13.77 14.35
C ARG A 175 -8.87 -12.58 13.58
N VAL A 176 -8.73 -11.37 14.10
CA VAL A 176 -9.15 -10.14 13.42
C VAL A 176 -8.37 -9.95 12.12
N LEU A 177 -7.06 -10.20 12.11
CA LEU A 177 -6.22 -10.10 10.90
C LEU A 177 -6.49 -11.25 9.92
N LEU A 178 -6.84 -12.44 10.42
CA LEU A 178 -7.20 -13.60 9.59
C LEU A 178 -8.53 -13.43 8.86
N ARG A 179 -9.46 -12.65 9.42
CA ARG A 179 -10.73 -12.33 8.74
C ARG A 179 -10.50 -11.52 7.45
N TRP A 180 -9.34 -10.88 7.34
CA TRP A 180 -8.94 -10.06 6.19
C TRP A 180 -7.86 -10.72 5.30
N LEU A 181 -7.37 -11.91 5.65
CA LEU A 181 -6.46 -12.74 4.85
C LEU A 181 -7.25 -13.78 4.04
#